data_AF-A0A813MNR2-F1
#
_entry.id   AF-A0A813MNR2-F1
#
_cell.length_a   1.000
_cell.length_b   1.000
_cell.length_c   1.000
_cell.angle_alpha   90.00
_cell.angle_beta   90.00
_cell.angle_gamma   90.00
#
_symmetry.space_group_name_H-M   'P 1'
#
loop_
_entity.id
_entity.type
_entity.pdbx_description
1 polymer ?
#
loop_
_entity_poly.entity_id
_entity_poly.type
_entity_poly.pdbx_seq_one_letter_code
_entity_poly.pdbx_strand_id
1 'polypeptide(L)'
;MSNISQCKDLSERGDLCESLHMYLKPIARINISVPIPPTMRVAGSTISTWEIMDKIRELILPDEFVFLRLLKSAGELYRFEGELESKAIARSCLTRLDNALIRMETTGHEFRLRAADAKLPYPTRTEWETFFRESKGMNETKPGERADTIHVEGLPIRWFQAKQNPMQAVQAAAAAIGPTGLPLSSTNSNIDDKENKPSIEILQQVFAVFGEIRCCDIPILDPYRLLNGTNVPIQQDTTFDAYIQYNEYIGFVKAMDACRNMKLMLIDDTNTAYTASIKVDFDRTRHLSDRMIKKRRIEQMKTTEMNKLKQADTQRLKDEDERRREIERLRIELQDAEAEDIVGSKDITKDTRRRQREEKRRLKRLERKRQHEEKTLAMKIAIEERKMLIAHRKLESMRLLEELFNRVKVQIAQEELNKKERELQEQRLRGMDIETTNNNPTNNNSTPFMPTQSTTPKEYKPLNTSNNNKDMIEAQLNELRKEFYQKDETIDDILRKRTTILDRKVF
;
A
#
# COMPACT_ATOMS: atom_id res chain seq x y z
N MET A 1 -20.53 37.86 -27.13
CA MET A 1 -21.22 38.05 -28.43
C MET A 1 -20.13 38.30 -29.47
N SER A 2 -20.14 37.62 -30.60
CA SER A 2 -19.12 37.82 -31.63
C SER A 2 -19.26 39.20 -32.27
N ASN A 3 -18.24 40.06 -32.15
CA ASN A 3 -18.20 41.40 -32.77
C ASN A 3 -18.05 41.38 -34.31
N ILE A 4 -18.25 40.22 -34.95
CA ILE A 4 -18.03 39.98 -36.37
C ILE A 4 -19.39 40.04 -37.10
N SER A 5 -19.45 40.84 -38.17
CA SER A 5 -20.58 40.88 -39.11
C SER A 5 -20.10 40.72 -40.55
N GLN A 6 -20.90 40.10 -41.41
CA GLN A 6 -20.65 40.09 -42.84
C GLN A 6 -20.81 41.51 -43.42
N CYS A 7 -20.01 41.85 -44.42
CA CYS A 7 -19.98 43.17 -45.07
C CYS A 7 -20.20 42.99 -46.58
N LYS A 8 -21.20 43.67 -47.16
CA LYS A 8 -21.53 43.57 -48.58
C LYS A 8 -20.75 44.62 -49.39
N ASP A 9 -20.69 45.86 -48.92
CA ASP A 9 -19.95 46.96 -49.55
C ASP A 9 -18.44 46.99 -49.18
N LEU A 10 -17.58 46.71 -50.17
CA LEU A 10 -16.11 46.75 -50.02
C LEU A 10 -15.48 48.13 -50.26
N SER A 11 -16.29 49.17 -50.56
CA SER A 11 -15.81 50.53 -50.81
C SER A 11 -15.15 51.17 -49.58
N GLU A 12 -14.41 52.26 -49.79
CA GLU A 12 -13.77 53.05 -48.73
C GLU A 12 -12.77 52.27 -47.84
N ARG A 13 -12.44 51.00 -48.16
CA ARG A 13 -11.44 50.22 -47.42
C ARG A 13 -10.05 50.83 -47.60
N GLY A 14 -9.29 50.90 -46.50
CA GLY A 14 -7.86 51.17 -46.51
C GLY A 14 -7.08 49.90 -46.22
N ASP A 15 -5.90 49.78 -46.79
CA ASP A 15 -5.06 48.58 -46.64
C ASP A 15 -4.44 48.52 -45.24
N LEU A 16 -4.32 47.29 -44.71
CA LEU A 16 -3.71 47.02 -43.41
C LEU A 16 -2.65 45.93 -43.51
N CYS A 17 -3.00 44.77 -44.08
CA CYS A 17 -2.07 43.69 -44.36
C CYS A 17 -2.61 42.81 -45.50
N GLU A 18 -2.28 43.17 -46.74
CA GLU A 18 -2.73 42.47 -47.95
C GLU A 18 -2.35 40.98 -47.94
N SER A 19 -1.15 40.64 -47.45
CA SER A 19 -0.66 39.26 -47.35
C SER A 19 -1.49 38.34 -46.43
N LEU A 20 -2.35 38.92 -45.60
CA LEU A 20 -3.28 38.22 -44.71
C LEU A 20 -4.75 38.56 -45.03
N HIS A 21 -4.99 39.23 -46.17
CA HIS A 21 -6.29 39.75 -46.61
C HIS A 21 -7.01 40.63 -45.57
N MET A 22 -6.24 41.34 -44.73
CA MET A 22 -6.75 42.23 -43.69
C MET A 22 -6.70 43.70 -44.15
N TYR A 23 -7.78 44.42 -43.83
CA TYR A 23 -8.02 45.81 -44.23
C TYR A 23 -8.65 46.58 -43.07
N LEU A 24 -8.67 47.91 -43.16
CA LEU A 24 -9.48 48.78 -42.30
C LEU A 24 -10.69 49.29 -43.09
N LYS A 25 -11.91 49.09 -42.58
CA LYS A 25 -13.15 49.65 -43.14
C LYS A 25 -13.61 50.82 -42.25
N PRO A 26 -13.98 51.98 -42.80
CA PRO A 26 -14.53 53.07 -42.00
C PRO A 26 -15.83 52.68 -41.29
N ILE A 27 -15.97 53.10 -40.03
CA ILE A 27 -17.23 52.99 -39.30
C ILE A 27 -18.12 54.16 -39.74
N ALA A 28 -19.26 53.83 -40.35
CA ALA A 28 -20.26 54.79 -40.80
C ALA A 28 -21.48 54.72 -39.86
N ARG A 29 -21.45 55.53 -38.80
CA ARG A 29 -22.53 55.59 -37.80
C ARG A 29 -23.20 56.94 -37.75
N ILE A 30 -24.51 56.94 -37.55
CA ILE A 30 -25.34 58.13 -37.39
C ILE A 30 -26.12 58.06 -36.10
N ASN A 31 -26.28 59.20 -35.44
CA ASN A 31 -27.16 59.38 -34.29
C ASN A 31 -28.47 60.02 -34.76
N ILE A 32 -29.60 59.41 -34.40
CA ILE A 32 -30.94 59.91 -34.72
C ILE A 32 -31.63 60.23 -33.39
N SER A 33 -32.07 61.47 -33.21
CA SER A 33 -32.81 61.92 -32.03
C SER A 33 -34.26 62.26 -32.40
N VAL A 34 -35.20 61.80 -31.58
CA VAL A 34 -36.64 62.04 -31.72
C VAL A 34 -37.09 62.83 -30.49
N PRO A 35 -37.22 64.17 -30.59
CA PRO A 35 -37.65 65.01 -29.47
C PRO A 35 -39.13 64.78 -29.16
N ILE A 36 -39.47 64.68 -27.87
CA ILE A 36 -40.85 64.46 -27.40
C ILE A 36 -41.46 65.82 -27.02
N PRO A 37 -42.56 66.25 -27.67
CA PRO A 37 -43.24 67.50 -27.35
C PRO A 37 -43.71 67.57 -25.88
N PRO A 38 -43.61 68.72 -25.19
CA PRO A 38 -44.05 68.86 -23.80
C PRO A 38 -45.50 68.42 -23.54
N THR A 39 -46.40 68.64 -24.52
CA THR A 39 -47.82 68.27 -24.47
C THR A 39 -48.03 66.77 -24.22
N MET A 40 -47.26 65.89 -24.86
CA MET A 40 -47.36 64.44 -24.67
C MET A 40 -46.82 63.98 -23.31
N ARG A 41 -45.81 64.68 -22.77
CA ARG A 41 -45.22 64.34 -21.46
C ARG A 41 -46.23 64.52 -20.34
N VAL A 42 -47.05 65.58 -20.42
CA VAL A 42 -48.12 65.87 -19.46
C VAL A 42 -49.28 64.88 -19.60
N ALA A 43 -49.55 64.38 -20.81
CA ALA A 43 -50.60 63.40 -21.08
C ALA A 43 -50.24 61.96 -20.70
N GLY A 44 -49.00 61.67 -20.28
CA GLY A 44 -48.54 60.33 -19.92
C GLY A 44 -48.48 59.33 -21.09
N SER A 45 -48.62 59.80 -22.34
CA SER A 45 -48.64 58.96 -23.54
C SER A 45 -47.26 58.38 -23.83
N THR A 46 -47.15 57.06 -23.91
CA THR A 46 -45.93 56.36 -24.29
C THR A 46 -45.87 56.11 -25.79
N ILE A 47 -44.67 56.22 -26.38
CA ILE A 47 -44.45 55.97 -27.82
C ILE A 47 -43.71 54.64 -27.97
N SER A 48 -44.15 53.81 -28.92
CA SER A 48 -43.50 52.54 -29.21
C SER A 48 -42.11 52.78 -29.80
N THR A 49 -41.07 52.26 -29.13
CA THR A 49 -39.69 52.34 -29.64
C THR A 49 -39.55 51.61 -30.97
N TRP A 50 -40.27 50.50 -31.15
CA TRP A 50 -40.21 49.70 -32.36
C TRP A 50 -40.84 50.44 -33.55
N GLU A 51 -41.96 51.12 -33.34
CA GLU A 51 -42.65 51.96 -34.35
C GLU A 51 -41.77 53.11 -34.83
N ILE A 52 -41.08 53.81 -33.91
CA ILE A 52 -40.09 54.84 -34.26
C ILE A 52 -38.97 54.22 -35.12
N MET A 53 -38.44 53.05 -34.73
CA MET A 53 -37.39 52.37 -35.49
C MET A 53 -37.87 51.95 -36.88
N ASP A 54 -39.13 51.58 -37.03
CA ASP A 54 -39.69 51.15 -38.31
C ASP A 54 -39.88 52.33 -39.27
N LYS A 55 -40.45 53.45 -38.81
CA LYS A 55 -40.50 54.70 -39.60
C LYS A 55 -39.10 55.24 -39.94
N ILE A 56 -38.11 55.03 -39.08
CA ILE A 56 -36.69 55.33 -39.40
C ILE A 56 -36.15 54.42 -40.52
N ARG A 57 -36.55 53.14 -40.59
CA ARG A 57 -36.18 52.24 -41.70
C ARG A 57 -36.87 52.62 -43.00
N GLU A 58 -38.18 52.89 -42.97
CA GLU A 58 -38.95 53.37 -44.14
C GLU A 58 -38.26 54.58 -44.80
N LEU A 59 -37.81 55.55 -44.01
CA LEU A 59 -37.13 56.76 -44.49
C LEU A 59 -35.76 56.52 -45.13
N ILE A 60 -35.06 55.40 -44.82
CA ILE A 60 -33.76 55.09 -45.43
C ILE A 60 -33.82 54.15 -46.63
N LEU A 61 -34.98 53.61 -47.02
CA LEU A 61 -35.07 52.78 -48.23
C LEU A 61 -34.53 53.51 -49.48
N PRO A 62 -33.78 52.85 -50.38
CA PRO A 62 -33.48 51.42 -50.43
C PRO A 62 -32.27 50.97 -49.58
N ASP A 63 -31.63 51.87 -48.84
CA ASP A 63 -30.49 51.55 -47.97
C ASP A 63 -30.95 50.78 -46.71
N GLU A 64 -30.06 49.96 -46.13
CA GLU A 64 -30.31 49.17 -44.91
C GLU A 64 -29.31 49.51 -43.80
N PHE A 65 -29.78 49.50 -42.54
CA PHE A 65 -28.90 49.56 -41.37
C PHE A 65 -28.24 48.19 -41.10
N VAL A 66 -26.91 48.18 -40.92
CA VAL A 66 -26.16 47.03 -40.37
C VAL A 66 -26.64 46.70 -38.96
N PHE A 67 -26.90 47.76 -38.16
CA PHE A 67 -27.75 47.68 -36.97
C PHE A 67 -28.40 49.03 -36.71
N LEU A 68 -29.56 49.02 -36.06
CA LEU A 68 -30.20 50.20 -35.48
C LEU A 68 -30.56 49.87 -34.03
N ARG A 69 -30.10 50.68 -33.07
CA ARG A 69 -30.34 50.46 -31.64
C ARG A 69 -30.72 51.73 -30.90
N LEU A 70 -31.54 51.60 -29.85
CA LEU A 70 -31.82 52.68 -28.93
C LEU A 70 -30.63 52.87 -27.97
N LEU A 71 -30.03 54.07 -27.96
CA LEU A 71 -29.00 54.47 -26.98
C LEU A 71 -29.59 55.02 -25.69
N LYS A 72 -30.68 55.81 -25.79
CA LYS A 72 -31.29 56.47 -24.64
C LYS A 72 -32.79 56.66 -24.86
N SER A 73 -33.60 56.17 -23.93
CA SER A 73 -34.97 56.64 -23.72
C SER A 73 -34.95 57.68 -22.60
N ALA A 74 -35.55 58.84 -22.82
CA ALA A 74 -35.81 59.85 -21.80
C ALA A 74 -37.14 60.52 -22.10
N GLY A 75 -37.83 61.04 -21.07
CA GLY A 75 -39.14 61.69 -21.23
C GLY A 75 -39.17 62.91 -22.15
N GLU A 76 -38.02 63.40 -22.60
CA GLU A 76 -37.90 64.52 -23.56
C GLU A 76 -37.35 64.12 -24.93
N LEU A 77 -36.69 62.95 -25.06
CA LEU A 77 -36.14 62.48 -26.33
C LEU A 77 -35.84 60.98 -26.32
N TYR A 78 -36.05 60.33 -27.47
CA TYR A 78 -35.39 59.07 -27.80
C TYR A 78 -34.12 59.37 -28.61
N ARG A 79 -33.03 58.65 -28.34
CA ARG A 79 -31.81 58.69 -29.17
C ARG A 79 -31.45 57.28 -29.62
N PHE A 80 -31.27 57.13 -30.93
CA PHE A 80 -30.86 55.92 -31.61
C PHE A 80 -29.47 56.10 -32.21
N GLU A 81 -28.76 54.99 -32.38
CA GLU A 81 -27.53 54.87 -33.17
C GLU A 81 -27.77 53.83 -34.25
N GLY A 82 -27.49 54.19 -35.49
CA GLY A 82 -27.51 53.29 -36.64
C GLY A 82 -26.12 53.18 -37.27
N GLU A 83 -25.66 51.97 -37.56
CA GLU A 83 -24.50 51.73 -38.42
C GLU A 83 -24.96 51.38 -39.83
N LEU A 84 -24.29 51.95 -40.83
CA LEU A 84 -24.53 51.77 -42.27
C LEU A 84 -23.25 51.22 -42.92
N GLU A 85 -23.33 50.69 -44.15
CA GLU A 85 -22.18 49.99 -44.74
C GLU A 85 -21.02 50.90 -45.17
N SER A 86 -21.27 52.18 -45.51
CA SER A 86 -20.22 53.16 -45.88
C SER A 86 -20.60 54.60 -45.56
N LYS A 87 -19.61 55.51 -45.54
CA LYS A 87 -19.80 56.94 -45.28
C LYS A 87 -20.52 57.64 -46.43
N ALA A 88 -20.45 57.11 -47.64
CA ALA A 88 -21.33 57.52 -48.74
C ALA A 88 -22.81 57.28 -48.41
N ILE A 89 -23.17 56.06 -48.01
CA ILE A 89 -24.55 55.71 -47.60
C ILE A 89 -24.98 56.52 -46.37
N ALA A 90 -24.12 56.66 -45.36
CA ALA A 90 -24.44 57.48 -44.17
C ALA A 90 -24.81 58.93 -44.53
N ARG A 91 -24.06 59.58 -45.44
CA ARG A 91 -24.39 60.93 -45.91
C ARG A 91 -25.73 60.97 -46.67
N SER A 92 -26.03 59.97 -47.50
CA SER A 92 -27.32 59.82 -48.18
C SER A 92 -28.48 59.66 -47.19
N CYS A 93 -28.33 58.80 -46.18
CA CYS A 93 -29.36 58.61 -45.15
C CYS A 93 -29.54 59.88 -44.29
N LEU A 94 -28.48 60.61 -43.97
CA LEU A 94 -28.56 61.86 -43.19
C LEU A 94 -29.40 62.95 -43.89
N THR A 95 -29.27 63.12 -45.21
CA THR A 95 -30.07 64.12 -45.95
C THR A 95 -31.56 63.76 -46.00
N ARG A 96 -31.91 62.48 -45.82
CA ARG A 96 -33.30 61.99 -45.80
C ARG A 96 -33.89 61.88 -44.40
N LEU A 97 -33.04 61.77 -43.37
CA LEU A 97 -33.46 61.66 -41.96
C LEU A 97 -33.49 63.00 -41.22
N ASP A 98 -32.55 63.93 -41.46
CA ASP A 98 -32.54 65.18 -40.68
C ASP A 98 -33.71 66.10 -41.07
N ASN A 99 -34.47 66.52 -40.06
CA ASN A 99 -35.71 67.30 -40.18
C ASN A 99 -36.89 66.58 -40.85
N ALA A 100 -36.77 65.30 -41.18
CA ALA A 100 -37.90 64.48 -41.63
C ALA A 100 -39.00 64.41 -40.55
N LEU A 101 -40.26 64.30 -40.98
CA LEU A 101 -41.42 64.11 -40.11
C LEU A 101 -41.83 62.64 -40.15
N ILE A 102 -41.88 62.00 -38.98
CA ILE A 102 -42.50 60.67 -38.82
C ILE A 102 -43.83 60.82 -38.10
N ARG A 103 -44.89 60.24 -38.66
CA ARG A 103 -46.21 60.16 -38.02
C ARG A 103 -46.35 58.80 -37.36
N MET A 104 -46.71 58.79 -36.07
CA MET A 104 -47.01 57.56 -35.34
C MET A 104 -48.47 57.18 -35.57
N GLU A 105 -48.70 55.90 -35.82
CA GLU A 105 -50.02 55.29 -35.95
C GLU A 105 -50.65 55.08 -34.57
N THR A 106 -49.84 54.73 -33.55
CA THR A 106 -50.31 54.47 -32.18
C THR A 106 -50.78 55.73 -31.45
N THR A 107 -50.16 56.89 -31.73
CA THR A 107 -50.44 58.15 -31.03
C THR A 107 -50.99 59.25 -31.93
N GLY A 108 -51.01 59.04 -33.26
CA GLY A 108 -51.44 60.03 -34.26
C GLY A 108 -50.52 61.24 -34.45
N HIS A 109 -49.58 61.47 -33.53
CA HIS A 109 -48.68 62.62 -33.51
C HIS A 109 -47.54 62.53 -34.53
N GLU A 110 -47.05 63.69 -34.95
CA GLU A 110 -45.91 63.85 -35.84
C GLU A 110 -44.68 64.34 -35.08
N PHE A 111 -43.53 63.73 -35.36
CA PHE A 111 -42.26 64.02 -34.71
C PHE A 111 -41.21 64.40 -35.76
N ARG A 112 -40.52 65.51 -35.52
CA ARG A 112 -39.38 65.92 -36.36
C ARG A 112 -38.11 65.23 -35.91
N LEU A 113 -37.57 64.37 -36.76
CA LEU A 113 -36.28 63.73 -36.57
C LEU A 113 -35.15 64.75 -36.61
N ARG A 114 -34.09 64.51 -35.82
CA ARG A 114 -32.80 65.20 -35.93
C ARG A 114 -31.69 64.17 -36.07
N ALA A 115 -30.95 64.22 -37.18
CA ALA A 115 -29.94 63.21 -37.51
C ALA A 115 -28.57 63.88 -37.73
N ALA A 116 -27.50 63.23 -37.26
CA ALA A 116 -26.12 63.71 -37.44
C ALA A 116 -25.13 62.54 -37.40
N ASP A 117 -23.92 62.74 -37.94
CA ASP A 117 -22.82 61.78 -37.79
C ASP A 117 -22.53 61.46 -36.32
N ALA A 118 -22.28 60.18 -36.04
CA ALA A 118 -21.92 59.74 -34.70
C ALA A 118 -20.44 60.06 -34.40
N LYS A 119 -20.21 60.93 -33.41
CA LYS A 119 -18.88 61.13 -32.84
C LYS A 119 -18.53 59.96 -31.93
N LEU A 120 -17.75 59.02 -32.44
CA LEU A 120 -17.19 57.94 -31.65
C LEU A 120 -16.10 58.48 -30.71
N PRO A 121 -16.07 58.05 -29.43
CA PRO A 121 -15.00 58.42 -28.51
C PRO A 121 -13.69 57.77 -28.99
N TYR A 122 -12.70 58.61 -29.27
CA TYR A 122 -11.36 58.18 -29.69
C TYR A 122 -10.35 59.18 -29.12
N PRO A 123 -9.21 58.73 -28.55
CA PRO A 123 -8.24 59.64 -27.93
C PRO A 123 -7.66 60.63 -28.95
N THR A 124 -7.52 61.88 -28.54
CA THR A 124 -6.90 62.92 -29.39
C THR A 124 -5.41 63.05 -29.14
N ARG A 125 -4.69 63.62 -30.12
CA ARG A 125 -3.24 63.86 -30.02
C ARG A 125 -2.87 64.67 -28.77
N THR A 126 -3.64 65.73 -28.51
CA THR A 126 -3.49 66.57 -27.33
C THR A 126 -3.67 65.79 -26.02
N GLU A 127 -4.59 64.82 -25.97
CA GLU A 127 -4.80 63.99 -24.76
C GLU A 127 -3.60 63.10 -24.45
N TRP A 128 -3.05 62.38 -25.44
CA TRP A 128 -1.89 61.51 -25.17
C TRP A 128 -0.62 62.32 -24.89
N GLU A 129 -0.35 63.38 -25.66
CA GLU A 129 0.82 64.26 -25.42
C GLU A 129 0.73 64.93 -24.03
N THR A 130 -0.48 65.32 -23.60
CA THR A 130 -0.71 65.86 -22.24
C THR A 130 -0.55 64.81 -21.17
N PHE A 131 -1.10 63.61 -21.37
CA PHE A 131 -0.97 62.51 -20.42
C PHE A 131 0.50 62.13 -20.17
N PHE A 132 1.31 61.92 -21.21
CA PHE A 132 2.71 61.51 -21.02
C PHE A 132 3.60 62.62 -20.44
N ARG A 133 3.30 63.90 -20.74
CA ARG A 133 3.99 65.06 -20.16
C ARG A 133 3.70 65.25 -18.67
N GLU A 134 2.46 65.03 -18.24
CA GLU A 134 1.99 65.42 -16.89
C GLU A 134 1.87 64.23 -15.91
N SER A 135 1.88 62.99 -16.40
CA SER A 135 1.73 61.80 -15.55
C SER A 135 2.99 61.49 -14.72
N LYS A 136 2.81 61.47 -13.39
CA LYS A 136 3.88 61.11 -12.45
C LYS A 136 4.41 59.70 -12.70
N GLY A 137 5.70 59.62 -13.01
CA GLY A 137 6.39 58.34 -13.27
C GLY A 137 6.25 57.82 -14.69
N MET A 138 5.87 58.67 -15.66
CA MET A 138 6.23 58.51 -17.06
C MET A 138 7.62 59.13 -17.33
N ASN A 139 8.26 58.71 -18.42
CA ASN A 139 9.59 59.17 -18.81
C ASN A 139 9.78 59.02 -20.33
N GLU A 140 9.82 60.14 -21.04
CA GLU A 140 9.91 60.21 -22.51
C GLU A 140 11.14 59.49 -23.11
N THR A 141 12.21 59.32 -22.32
CA THR A 141 13.43 58.62 -22.76
C THR A 141 13.30 57.10 -22.70
N LYS A 142 12.28 56.55 -22.03
CA LYS A 142 12.12 55.11 -21.81
C LYS A 142 11.00 54.51 -22.65
N PRO A 143 11.24 53.33 -23.26
CA PRO A 143 10.21 52.63 -24.02
C PRO A 143 9.05 52.21 -23.11
N GLY A 144 7.81 52.43 -23.55
CA GLY A 144 6.61 52.09 -22.77
C GLY A 144 6.36 52.98 -21.55
N GLU A 145 7.11 54.07 -21.39
CA GLU A 145 6.81 55.17 -20.45
C GLU A 145 6.55 56.49 -21.22
N ARG A 146 6.23 56.39 -22.51
CA ARG A 146 6.03 57.47 -23.49
C ARG A 146 4.96 57.09 -24.53
N ALA A 147 4.61 58.01 -25.42
CA ALA A 147 3.66 57.78 -26.53
C ALA A 147 4.25 56.88 -27.64
N ASP A 148 4.56 55.63 -27.32
CA ASP A 148 5.05 54.61 -28.26
C ASP A 148 4.23 53.31 -28.28
N THR A 149 3.29 53.15 -27.34
CA THR A 149 2.56 51.90 -27.11
C THR A 149 1.05 52.10 -27.28
N ILE A 150 0.46 51.39 -28.24
CA ILE A 150 -1.00 51.31 -28.40
C ILE A 150 -1.56 50.09 -27.65
N HIS A 151 -2.78 50.24 -27.15
CA HIS A 151 -3.62 49.16 -26.63
C HIS A 151 -4.77 48.93 -27.61
N VAL A 152 -4.96 47.69 -28.04
CA VAL A 152 -6.02 47.29 -28.98
C VAL A 152 -6.90 46.24 -28.31
N GLU A 153 -8.18 46.56 -28.15
CA GLU A 153 -9.19 45.70 -27.53
C GLU A 153 -10.11 45.09 -28.59
N GLY A 154 -10.55 43.85 -28.35
CA GLY A 154 -11.60 43.20 -29.14
C GLY A 154 -11.15 42.58 -30.48
N LEU A 155 -9.86 42.28 -30.65
CA LEU A 155 -9.34 41.61 -31.86
C LEU A 155 -9.89 40.17 -31.97
N PRO A 156 -10.51 39.73 -33.07
CA PRO A 156 -11.03 38.36 -33.17
C PRO A 156 -9.90 37.31 -33.12
N ILE A 157 -9.92 36.38 -32.15
CA ILE A 157 -8.84 35.38 -31.97
C ILE A 157 -8.56 34.63 -33.27
N ARG A 158 -9.62 34.17 -33.94
CA ARG A 158 -9.54 33.36 -35.17
C ARG A 158 -8.86 34.07 -36.34
N TRP A 159 -8.93 35.39 -36.42
CA TRP A 159 -8.26 36.15 -37.48
C TRP A 159 -6.75 36.27 -37.27
N PHE A 160 -6.25 35.92 -36.09
CA PHE A 160 -4.84 36.03 -35.71
C PHE A 160 -4.21 34.67 -35.35
N GLN A 161 -4.74 33.53 -35.80
CA GLN A 161 -4.16 32.21 -35.49
C GLN A 161 -3.00 31.84 -36.43
N ALA A 162 -1.95 31.19 -35.92
CA ALA A 162 -0.77 30.82 -36.72
C ALA A 162 -0.95 29.58 -37.62
N LYS A 163 -1.86 28.66 -37.26
CA LYS A 163 -2.07 27.39 -37.98
C LYS A 163 -3.13 27.46 -39.09
N GLN A 164 -3.94 28.52 -39.10
CA GLN A 164 -4.92 28.75 -40.14
C GLN A 164 -4.42 29.92 -40.97
N ASN A 165 -4.41 29.76 -42.29
CA ASN A 165 -4.43 30.94 -43.16
C ASN A 165 -5.68 31.75 -42.73
N PRO A 166 -5.62 33.06 -42.41
CA PRO A 166 -6.75 33.77 -41.79
C PRO A 166 -8.08 33.60 -42.54
N MET A 167 -7.98 33.42 -43.86
CA MET A 167 -9.04 33.04 -44.80
C MET A 167 -9.85 31.80 -44.35
N GLN A 168 -9.21 30.71 -43.92
CA GLN A 168 -9.87 29.46 -43.52
C GLN A 168 -10.55 29.53 -42.13
N ALA A 169 -10.15 30.49 -41.29
CA ALA A 169 -10.65 30.60 -39.92
C ALA A 169 -12.11 31.08 -39.82
N VAL A 170 -12.58 31.70 -40.89
CA VAL A 170 -13.89 32.35 -41.02
C VAL A 170 -15.02 31.33 -41.21
N GLN A 171 -14.83 30.33 -42.07
CA GLN A 171 -15.83 29.27 -42.29
C GLN A 171 -16.13 28.48 -41.00
N ALA A 172 -15.11 28.17 -40.21
CA ALA A 172 -15.29 27.53 -38.91
C ALA A 172 -16.02 28.43 -37.90
N ALA A 173 -15.97 29.76 -38.06
CA ALA A 173 -16.64 30.74 -37.18
C ALA A 173 -18.11 30.90 -37.56
N ALA A 174 -18.42 30.98 -38.85
CA ALA A 174 -19.78 30.95 -39.36
C ALA A 174 -20.49 29.62 -39.05
N ALA A 175 -19.81 28.48 -39.25
CA ALA A 175 -20.36 27.15 -38.97
C ALA A 175 -20.64 26.86 -37.48
N ALA A 176 -20.03 27.61 -36.56
CA ALA A 176 -20.35 27.54 -35.14
C ALA A 176 -21.69 28.22 -34.78
N ILE A 177 -22.27 28.98 -35.71
CA ILE A 177 -23.59 29.61 -35.61
C ILE A 177 -24.54 28.81 -36.51
N GLY A 178 -25.17 27.77 -35.94
CA GLY A 178 -26.30 27.11 -36.60
C GLY A 178 -27.48 28.09 -36.79
N PRO A 179 -28.45 27.77 -37.68
CA PRO A 179 -29.58 28.66 -38.00
C PRO A 179 -30.50 29.01 -36.81
N THR A 180 -30.28 28.41 -35.64
CA THR A 180 -31.01 28.62 -34.39
C THR A 180 -30.27 29.50 -33.37
N GLY A 181 -29.06 29.98 -33.67
CA GLY A 181 -28.31 30.91 -32.82
C GLY A 181 -27.81 30.36 -31.48
N LEU A 182 -27.87 29.05 -31.26
CA LEU A 182 -27.34 28.38 -30.07
C LEU A 182 -25.99 27.69 -30.37
N PRO A 183 -24.98 27.78 -29.48
CA PRO A 183 -23.71 27.11 -29.67
C PRO A 183 -23.88 25.58 -29.55
N LEU A 184 -23.46 24.85 -30.57
CA LEU A 184 -23.35 23.39 -30.52
C LEU A 184 -22.25 22.99 -29.52
N SER A 185 -22.64 22.30 -28.45
CA SER A 185 -21.69 21.75 -27.48
C SER A 185 -20.94 20.58 -28.13
N SER A 186 -19.71 20.82 -28.57
CA SER A 186 -18.80 19.77 -29.03
C SER A 186 -18.15 19.08 -27.82
N THR A 187 -18.78 17.99 -27.38
CA THR A 187 -18.18 17.05 -26.43
C THR A 187 -17.01 16.31 -27.09
N ASN A 188 -15.78 16.83 -26.97
CA ASN A 188 -14.54 16.08 -27.13
C ASN A 188 -13.36 16.82 -26.47
N SER A 189 -13.10 16.48 -25.21
CA SER A 189 -12.10 17.09 -24.34
C SER A 189 -10.67 16.60 -24.61
N ASN A 190 -10.19 16.71 -25.85
CA ASN A 190 -8.81 16.35 -26.24
C ASN A 190 -8.31 16.98 -27.57
N ILE A 191 -8.95 18.05 -28.05
CA ILE A 191 -8.39 18.85 -29.16
C ILE A 191 -7.58 20.00 -28.54
N ASP A 192 -6.30 20.10 -28.92
CA ASP A 192 -5.27 20.97 -28.31
C ASP A 192 -5.74 22.39 -27.91
N ASP A 193 -5.60 22.74 -26.63
CA ASP A 193 -5.72 24.13 -26.10
C ASP A 193 -4.69 25.13 -26.69
N LYS A 194 -3.82 24.65 -27.58
CA LYS A 194 -2.90 25.48 -28.39
C LYS A 194 -3.55 26.01 -29.66
N GLU A 195 -4.60 25.37 -30.17
CA GLU A 195 -5.16 25.66 -31.49
C GLU A 195 -6.12 26.86 -31.48
N ASN A 196 -6.73 27.15 -30.33
CA ASN A 196 -7.64 28.28 -30.12
C ASN A 196 -6.96 29.57 -29.62
N LYS A 197 -5.66 29.78 -29.88
CA LYS A 197 -4.90 30.93 -29.36
C LYS A 197 -4.41 31.88 -30.45
N PRO A 198 -4.45 33.21 -30.24
CA PRO A 198 -3.90 34.17 -31.17
C PRO A 198 -2.36 34.07 -31.21
N SER A 199 -1.78 34.43 -32.33
CA SER A 199 -0.34 34.47 -32.63
C SER A 199 0.17 35.89 -32.50
N ILE A 200 1.29 36.04 -31.79
CA ILE A 200 2.00 37.31 -31.66
C ILE A 200 2.70 37.68 -32.97
N GLU A 201 3.11 36.68 -33.76
CA GLU A 201 3.75 36.82 -35.06
C GLU A 201 2.76 37.40 -36.09
N ILE A 202 1.54 36.88 -36.16
CA ILE A 202 0.47 37.42 -37.02
C ILE A 202 0.10 38.84 -36.58
N LEU A 203 -0.04 39.09 -35.27
CA LEU A 203 -0.28 40.43 -34.73
C LEU A 203 0.82 41.42 -35.16
N GLN A 204 2.09 41.01 -35.07
CA GLN A 204 3.24 41.81 -35.50
C GLN A 204 3.18 42.09 -37.01
N GLN A 205 2.93 41.07 -37.84
CA GLN A 205 2.83 41.23 -39.29
C GLN A 205 1.71 42.20 -39.70
N VAL A 206 0.55 42.15 -39.03
CA VAL A 206 -0.59 43.04 -39.31
C VAL A 206 -0.31 44.50 -38.95
N PHE A 207 0.32 44.76 -37.80
CA PHE A 207 0.52 46.13 -37.32
C PHE A 207 1.88 46.75 -37.70
N ALA A 208 2.84 45.98 -38.19
CA ALA A 208 4.15 46.48 -38.65
C ALA A 208 4.05 47.48 -39.83
N VAL A 209 2.92 47.51 -40.54
CA VAL A 209 2.64 48.47 -41.63
C VAL A 209 2.64 49.93 -41.14
N PHE A 210 2.37 50.18 -39.86
CA PHE A 210 2.44 51.54 -39.30
C PHE A 210 3.87 51.98 -38.96
N GLY A 211 4.75 51.03 -38.60
CA GLY A 211 6.15 51.28 -38.27
C GLY A 211 6.81 50.07 -37.60
N GLU A 212 8.13 50.15 -37.39
CA GLU A 212 8.88 49.06 -36.76
C GLU A 212 8.40 48.81 -35.32
N ILE A 213 8.02 47.56 -35.04
CA ILE A 213 7.54 47.12 -33.73
C ILE A 213 8.72 46.71 -32.86
N ARG A 214 8.83 47.34 -31.69
CA ARG A 214 9.82 47.02 -30.66
C ARG A 214 9.48 45.76 -29.88
N CYS A 215 8.23 45.65 -29.43
CA CYS A 215 7.69 44.45 -28.79
C CYS A 215 6.15 44.47 -28.79
N CYS A 216 5.56 43.27 -28.64
CA CYS A 216 4.14 43.08 -28.41
C CYS A 216 3.90 42.24 -27.14
N ASP A 217 2.71 42.32 -26.56
CA ASP A 217 2.24 41.42 -25.49
C ASP A 217 0.74 41.18 -25.68
N ILE A 218 0.34 39.91 -25.69
CA ILE A 218 -1.06 39.48 -25.72
C ILE A 218 -1.38 38.89 -24.34
N PRO A 219 -2.11 39.59 -23.45
CA PRO A 219 -2.27 39.16 -22.05
C PRO A 219 -2.92 37.78 -21.87
N ILE A 220 -3.82 37.36 -22.77
CA ILE A 220 -4.48 36.05 -22.71
C ILE A 220 -3.53 34.87 -23.01
N LEU A 221 -2.34 35.13 -23.58
CA LEU A 221 -1.30 34.11 -23.76
C LEU A 221 -0.49 33.83 -22.49
N ASP A 222 -0.71 34.59 -21.40
CA ASP A 222 -0.02 34.44 -20.12
C ASP A 222 -0.94 33.78 -19.07
N PRO A 223 -0.81 32.45 -18.82
CA PRO A 223 -1.70 31.73 -17.90
C PRO A 223 -1.67 32.30 -16.47
N TYR A 224 -0.58 32.95 -16.08
CA TYR A 224 -0.37 33.46 -14.73
C TYR A 224 -1.09 34.80 -14.47
N ARG A 225 -1.58 35.47 -15.51
CA ARG A 225 -2.43 36.67 -15.35
C ARG A 225 -3.88 36.31 -15.11
N LEU A 226 -4.38 35.34 -15.86
CA LEU A 226 -5.74 34.79 -15.72
C LEU A 226 -6.01 34.28 -14.29
N LEU A 227 -5.00 33.72 -13.62
CA LEU A 227 -5.10 33.24 -12.24
C LEU A 227 -5.13 34.35 -11.16
N ASN A 228 -4.63 35.55 -11.48
CA ASN A 228 -4.43 36.62 -10.49
C ASN A 228 -5.44 37.78 -10.62
N GLY A 229 -6.24 37.80 -11.68
CA GLY A 229 -7.22 38.86 -11.96
C GLY A 229 -8.63 38.30 -12.14
N THR A 230 -9.38 38.19 -11.04
CA THR A 230 -10.80 37.75 -10.96
C THR A 230 -11.12 36.34 -11.46
N ASN A 231 -11.97 35.61 -10.72
CA ASN A 231 -12.68 34.44 -11.23
C ASN A 231 -13.72 34.87 -12.28
N VAL A 232 -13.28 35.23 -13.47
CA VAL A 232 -14.14 35.22 -14.65
C VAL A 232 -14.18 33.77 -15.14
N PRO A 233 -15.36 33.19 -15.43
CA PRO A 233 -15.43 31.87 -16.05
C PRO A 233 -14.64 31.84 -17.35
N ILE A 234 -14.25 30.65 -17.80
CA ILE A 234 -13.86 30.42 -19.20
C ILE A 234 -15.12 30.61 -20.07
N GLN A 235 -15.53 31.86 -20.25
CA GLN A 235 -16.35 32.23 -21.39
C GLN A 235 -15.50 32.02 -22.64
N GLN A 236 -16.15 31.62 -23.72
CA GLN A 236 -15.49 31.47 -25.02
C GLN A 236 -15.19 32.86 -25.56
N ASP A 237 -14.11 33.47 -25.07
CA ASP A 237 -13.64 34.77 -25.53
C ASP A 237 -13.26 34.65 -27.00
N THR A 238 -14.17 35.05 -27.88
CA THR A 238 -13.95 35.07 -29.33
C THR A 238 -12.95 36.15 -29.75
N THR A 239 -12.55 37.01 -28.82
CA THR A 239 -11.70 38.19 -29.01
C THR A 239 -10.60 38.27 -27.96
N PHE A 240 -9.50 38.94 -28.27
CA PHE A 240 -8.39 39.21 -27.36
C PHE A 240 -7.97 40.68 -27.39
N ASP A 241 -7.23 41.08 -26.36
CA ASP A 241 -6.61 42.38 -26.26
C ASP A 241 -5.10 42.27 -26.50
N ALA A 242 -4.48 43.34 -27.01
CA ALA A 242 -3.07 43.38 -27.36
C ALA A 242 -2.42 44.72 -27.04
N TYR A 243 -1.15 44.68 -26.67
CA TYR A 243 -0.29 45.86 -26.54
C TYR A 243 0.80 45.78 -27.60
N ILE A 244 1.00 46.87 -28.34
CA ILE A 244 1.96 46.96 -29.45
C ILE A 244 2.79 48.22 -29.24
N GLN A 245 4.09 48.06 -29.06
CA GLN A 245 5.06 49.14 -28.87
C GLN A 245 5.88 49.34 -30.14
N TYR A 246 5.91 50.55 -30.67
CA TYR A 246 6.74 50.93 -31.81
C TYR A 246 8.11 51.43 -31.34
N ASN A 247 9.15 51.30 -32.18
CA ASN A 247 10.46 51.92 -31.90
C ASN A 247 10.38 53.45 -31.94
N GLU A 248 9.58 54.00 -32.85
CA GLU A 248 9.47 55.45 -33.12
C GLU A 248 8.06 56.01 -32.88
N TYR A 249 8.00 57.27 -32.43
CA TYR A 249 6.75 58.03 -32.25
C TYR A 249 5.89 58.09 -33.52
N ILE A 250 6.52 58.14 -34.71
CA ILE A 250 5.79 58.20 -35.98
C ILE A 250 4.99 56.92 -36.27
N GLY A 251 5.47 55.75 -35.82
CA GLY A 251 4.74 54.49 -35.94
C GLY A 251 3.49 54.46 -35.06
N PHE A 252 3.62 54.93 -33.82
CA PHE A 252 2.51 55.12 -32.89
C PHE A 252 1.47 56.11 -33.45
N VAL A 253 1.87 57.29 -33.94
CA VAL A 253 0.93 58.28 -34.51
C VAL A 253 0.22 57.73 -35.74
N LYS A 254 0.95 57.08 -36.66
CA LYS A 254 0.35 56.44 -37.84
C LYS A 254 -0.71 55.41 -37.46
N ALA A 255 -0.45 54.55 -36.48
CA ALA A 255 -1.42 53.55 -36.01
C ALA A 255 -2.66 54.22 -35.36
N MET A 256 -2.45 55.21 -34.50
CA MET A 256 -3.54 55.95 -33.84
C MET A 256 -4.41 56.74 -34.82
N ASP A 257 -3.81 57.35 -35.85
CA ASP A 257 -4.55 58.08 -36.87
C ASP A 257 -5.26 57.14 -37.86
N ALA A 258 -4.61 56.05 -38.27
CA ALA A 258 -5.18 55.07 -39.20
C ALA A 258 -6.33 54.26 -38.60
N CYS A 259 -6.25 53.87 -37.32
CA CYS A 259 -7.33 53.12 -36.66
C CYS A 259 -8.50 54.00 -36.19
N ARG A 260 -8.39 55.34 -36.25
CA ARG A 260 -9.44 56.26 -35.80
C ARG A 260 -10.71 56.09 -36.64
N ASN A 261 -11.82 55.77 -35.98
CA ASN A 261 -13.12 55.52 -36.62
C ASN A 261 -13.09 54.41 -37.69
N MET A 262 -12.19 53.43 -37.56
CA MET A 262 -12.12 52.26 -38.42
C MET A 262 -12.49 50.99 -37.63
N LYS A 263 -13.04 50.01 -38.35
CA LYS A 263 -13.20 48.62 -37.90
C LYS A 263 -12.32 47.72 -38.75
N LEU A 264 -11.88 46.60 -38.18
CA LEU A 264 -11.05 45.63 -38.88
C LEU A 264 -11.92 44.90 -39.92
N MET A 265 -11.37 44.59 -41.09
CA MET A 265 -12.03 43.83 -42.13
C MET A 265 -11.12 42.71 -42.62
N LEU A 266 -11.69 41.52 -42.82
CA LEU A 266 -11.03 40.36 -43.41
C LEU A 266 -11.84 39.92 -44.63
N ILE A 267 -11.17 39.63 -45.74
CA ILE A 267 -11.78 39.02 -46.93
C ILE A 267 -11.29 37.56 -46.99
N ASP A 268 -12.21 36.60 -47.05
CA ASP A 268 -11.86 35.18 -47.11
C ASP A 268 -11.58 34.68 -48.54
N ASP A 269 -11.31 33.38 -48.67
CA ASP A 269 -11.06 32.69 -49.94
C ASP A 269 -12.29 32.60 -50.84
N THR A 270 -13.50 32.71 -50.28
CA THR A 270 -14.76 32.83 -51.03
C THR A 270 -15.02 34.24 -51.54
N ASN A 271 -14.10 35.19 -51.28
CA ASN A 271 -14.26 36.62 -51.51
C ASN A 271 -15.43 37.23 -50.70
N THR A 272 -15.78 36.60 -49.58
CA THR A 272 -16.76 37.13 -48.62
C THR A 272 -16.02 38.00 -47.60
N ALA A 273 -16.50 39.23 -47.38
CA ALA A 273 -15.92 40.14 -46.41
C ALA A 273 -16.65 40.09 -45.07
N TYR A 274 -15.86 40.19 -44.01
CA TYR A 274 -16.32 40.24 -42.63
C TYR A 274 -15.66 41.42 -41.92
N THR A 275 -16.42 42.15 -41.11
CA THR A 275 -15.91 43.28 -40.31
C THR A 275 -16.03 43.00 -38.82
N ALA A 276 -15.02 43.41 -38.05
CA ALA A 276 -14.98 43.28 -36.61
C ALA A 276 -14.73 44.63 -35.93
N SER A 277 -15.58 44.99 -34.97
CA SER A 277 -15.39 46.19 -34.15
C SER A 277 -14.20 46.02 -33.20
N ILE A 278 -13.20 46.88 -33.33
CA ILE A 278 -12.02 46.98 -32.45
C ILE A 278 -12.03 48.33 -31.73
N LYS A 279 -11.36 48.43 -30.59
CA LYS A 279 -11.13 49.69 -29.87
C LYS A 279 -9.62 49.90 -29.71
N VAL A 280 -9.12 51.07 -30.15
CA VAL A 280 -7.70 51.42 -30.06
C VAL A 280 -7.54 52.63 -29.14
N ASP A 281 -6.59 52.54 -28.22
CA ASP A 281 -6.24 53.57 -27.26
C ASP A 281 -4.71 53.59 -27.02
N PHE A 282 -4.20 54.57 -26.28
CA PHE A 282 -2.80 54.60 -25.87
C PHE A 282 -2.61 53.97 -24.47
N ASP A 283 -1.47 53.30 -24.26
CA ASP A 283 -1.20 52.64 -22.97
C ASP A 283 -0.92 53.66 -21.85
N ARG A 284 -1.80 53.66 -20.84
CA ARG A 284 -1.67 54.48 -19.63
C ARG A 284 -0.98 53.76 -18.47
N THR A 285 -0.74 52.46 -18.61
CA THR A 285 -0.34 51.57 -17.51
C THR A 285 1.17 51.29 -17.46
N ARG A 286 1.89 51.58 -18.56
CA ARG A 286 3.30 51.20 -18.81
C ARG A 286 3.48 49.69 -18.99
N HIS A 287 2.52 49.03 -19.60
CA HIS A 287 2.45 47.59 -19.81
C HIS A 287 3.69 47.03 -20.52
N LEU A 288 4.25 47.79 -21.45
CA LEU A 288 5.47 47.44 -22.20
C LEU A 288 6.72 48.21 -21.74
N SER A 289 6.71 48.76 -20.53
CA SER A 289 7.94 49.25 -19.88
C SER A 289 8.80 48.10 -19.38
N ASP A 290 10.12 48.29 -19.40
CA ASP A 290 11.10 47.32 -18.88
C ASP A 290 10.79 46.90 -17.44
N ARG A 291 10.29 47.83 -16.61
CA ARG A 291 9.89 47.57 -15.22
C ARG A 291 8.74 46.57 -15.15
N MET A 292 7.69 46.76 -15.95
CA MET A 292 6.51 45.89 -15.94
C MET A 292 6.82 44.55 -16.60
N ILE A 293 7.55 44.54 -17.71
CA ILE A 293 8.02 43.30 -18.37
C ILE A 293 8.87 42.47 -17.38
N LYS A 294 9.84 43.10 -16.68
CA LYS A 294 10.68 42.41 -15.69
C LYS A 294 9.87 41.90 -14.50
N LYS A 295 8.91 42.69 -13.99
CA LYS A 295 7.99 42.25 -12.92
C LYS A 295 7.25 40.98 -13.34
N ARG A 296 6.63 40.98 -14.54
CA ARG A 296 5.88 39.83 -15.06
C ARG A 296 6.77 38.59 -15.24
N ARG A 297 7.97 38.73 -15.81
CA ARG A 297 8.93 37.62 -15.95
C ARG A 297 9.30 37.00 -14.60
N ILE A 298 9.46 37.81 -13.54
CA ILE A 298 9.73 37.32 -12.18
C ILE A 298 8.52 36.58 -11.60
N GLU A 299 7.30 37.08 -11.81
CA GLU A 299 6.05 36.44 -11.35
C GLU A 299 5.80 35.10 -12.07
N GLN A 300 6.00 35.06 -13.39
CA GLN A 300 5.96 33.83 -14.20
C GLN A 300 7.01 32.81 -13.73
N MET A 301 8.26 33.24 -13.50
CA MET A 301 9.34 32.36 -13.03
C MET A 301 9.02 31.76 -11.67
N LYS A 302 8.67 32.59 -10.68
CA LYS A 302 8.28 32.13 -9.33
C LYS A 302 7.12 31.13 -9.35
N THR A 303 6.12 31.38 -10.18
CA THR A 303 4.94 30.49 -10.24
C THR A 303 5.27 29.18 -10.99
N THR A 304 6.14 29.24 -12.00
CA THR A 304 6.68 28.04 -12.68
C THR A 304 7.50 27.19 -11.71
N GLU A 305 8.36 27.79 -10.90
CA GLU A 305 9.15 27.09 -9.87
C GLU A 305 8.26 26.48 -8.79
N MET A 306 7.27 27.23 -8.29
CA MET A 306 6.31 26.72 -7.31
C MET A 306 5.49 25.54 -7.86
N ASN A 307 5.07 25.59 -9.12
CA ASN A 307 4.34 24.49 -9.76
C ASN A 307 5.23 23.26 -9.97
N LYS A 308 6.50 23.45 -10.38
CA LYS A 308 7.48 22.35 -10.45
C LYS A 308 7.73 21.71 -9.08
N LEU A 309 7.84 22.52 -8.00
CA LEU A 309 8.02 22.01 -6.64
C LEU A 309 6.80 21.22 -6.19
N LYS A 310 5.58 21.76 -6.34
CA LYS A 310 4.33 21.04 -6.05
C LYS A 310 4.21 19.74 -6.84
N GLN A 311 4.60 19.73 -8.12
CA GLN A 311 4.59 18.53 -8.96
C GLN A 311 5.62 17.50 -8.48
N ALA A 312 6.81 17.93 -8.09
CA ALA A 312 7.85 17.06 -7.55
C ALA A 312 7.46 16.48 -6.17
N ASP A 313 6.87 17.26 -5.27
CA ASP A 313 6.38 16.77 -3.98
C ASP A 313 5.18 15.83 -4.17
N THR A 314 4.28 16.13 -5.11
CA THR A 314 3.18 15.22 -5.50
C THR A 314 3.72 13.91 -6.06
N GLN A 315 4.81 13.93 -6.84
CA GLN A 315 5.44 12.73 -7.35
C GLN A 315 6.13 11.94 -6.24
N ARG A 316 6.90 12.59 -5.36
CA ARG A 316 7.51 11.96 -4.18
C ARG A 316 6.50 11.27 -3.27
N LEU A 317 5.33 11.89 -3.06
CA LEU A 317 4.22 11.30 -2.30
C LEU A 317 3.68 10.02 -2.96
N LYS A 318 3.60 9.99 -4.30
CA LYS A 318 3.22 8.78 -5.05
C LYS A 318 4.28 7.70 -4.97
N ASP A 319 5.55 8.06 -5.18
CA ASP A 319 6.69 7.13 -5.14
C ASP A 319 6.84 6.48 -3.74
N GLU A 320 6.61 7.26 -2.66
CA GLU A 320 6.62 6.78 -1.27
C GLU A 320 5.41 5.87 -0.97
N ASP A 321 4.21 6.21 -1.44
CA ASP A 321 3.01 5.36 -1.30
C ASP A 321 3.14 4.05 -2.10
N GLU A 322 3.76 4.09 -3.28
CA GLU A 322 4.09 2.90 -4.08
C GLU A 322 5.09 1.99 -3.35
N ARG A 323 6.19 2.55 -2.81
CA ARG A 323 7.15 1.81 -1.98
C ARG A 323 6.50 1.19 -0.75
N ARG A 324 5.59 1.89 -0.07
CA ARG A 324 4.85 1.34 1.09
C ARG A 324 3.99 0.14 0.70
N ARG A 325 3.30 0.22 -0.44
CA ARG A 325 2.50 -0.90 -0.98
C ARG A 325 3.36 -2.09 -1.41
N GLU A 326 4.58 -1.85 -1.87
CA GLU A 326 5.53 -2.92 -2.23
C GLU A 326 6.15 -3.59 -1.01
N ILE A 327 6.55 -2.81 0.02
CA ILE A 327 7.03 -3.34 1.30
C ILE A 327 5.94 -4.19 1.97
N GLU A 328 4.68 -3.73 1.99
CA GLU A 328 3.58 -4.50 2.59
C GLU A 328 3.29 -5.79 1.80
N ARG A 329 3.41 -5.78 0.47
CA ARG A 329 3.31 -7.01 -0.35
C ARG A 329 4.40 -8.02 -0.02
N LEU A 330 5.67 -7.59 -0.02
CA LEU A 330 6.80 -8.45 0.34
C LEU A 330 6.68 -9.01 1.76
N ARG A 331 6.10 -8.24 2.68
CA ARG A 331 5.84 -8.70 4.06
C ARG A 331 4.80 -9.81 4.13
N ILE A 332 3.71 -9.70 3.38
CA ILE A 332 2.67 -10.74 3.30
C ILE A 332 3.28 -12.01 2.68
N GLU A 333 4.02 -11.89 1.57
CA GLU A 333 4.69 -13.01 0.91
C GLU A 333 5.68 -13.74 1.84
N LEU A 334 6.47 -12.99 2.63
CA LEU A 334 7.39 -13.57 3.62
C LEU A 334 6.64 -14.33 4.74
N GLN A 335 5.49 -13.79 5.17
CA GLN A 335 4.68 -14.36 6.24
C GLN A 335 3.93 -15.63 5.78
N ASP A 336 3.47 -15.67 4.53
CA ASP A 336 2.88 -16.87 3.92
C ASP A 336 3.93 -17.97 3.76
N ALA A 337 5.15 -17.64 3.29
CA ALA A 337 6.25 -18.60 3.19
C ALA A 337 6.68 -19.18 4.56
N GLU A 338 6.79 -18.34 5.60
CA GLU A 338 7.08 -18.81 6.97
C GLU A 338 5.96 -19.74 7.51
N ALA A 339 4.70 -19.46 7.16
CA ALA A 339 3.58 -20.33 7.53
C ALA A 339 3.65 -21.70 6.85
N GLU A 340 4.05 -21.77 5.57
CA GLU A 340 4.26 -23.03 4.83
C GLU A 340 5.37 -23.89 5.46
N ASP A 341 6.53 -23.30 5.78
CA ASP A 341 7.66 -24.00 6.43
C ASP A 341 7.29 -24.57 7.82
N ILE A 342 6.50 -23.81 8.59
CA ILE A 342 5.97 -24.25 9.89
C ILE A 342 5.00 -25.42 9.73
N VAL A 343 4.19 -25.45 8.67
CA VAL A 343 3.28 -26.58 8.38
C VAL A 343 4.08 -27.83 7.97
N GLY A 344 5.04 -27.70 7.04
CA GLY A 344 5.91 -28.80 6.62
C GLY A 344 6.66 -29.45 7.79
N SER A 345 7.21 -28.63 8.70
CA SER A 345 7.91 -29.09 9.90
C SER A 345 7.02 -29.88 10.88
N LYS A 346 5.73 -29.50 11.00
CA LYS A 346 4.76 -30.19 11.86
C LYS A 346 4.41 -31.59 11.36
N ASP A 347 4.39 -31.82 10.05
CA ASP A 347 4.03 -33.14 9.50
C ASP A 347 5.19 -34.15 9.57
N ILE A 348 6.45 -33.72 9.38
CA ILE A 348 7.65 -34.54 9.65
C ILE A 348 7.65 -35.07 11.09
N THR A 349 7.20 -34.23 12.04
CA THR A 349 7.13 -34.55 13.47
C THR A 349 6.00 -35.54 13.81
N LYS A 350 4.92 -35.61 13.00
CA LYS A 350 3.83 -36.59 13.17
C LYS A 350 4.23 -37.97 12.67
N ASP A 351 4.88 -38.07 11.51
CA ASP A 351 5.17 -39.37 10.89
C ASP A 351 6.24 -40.16 11.65
N THR A 352 7.29 -39.48 12.13
CA THR A 352 8.30 -40.06 13.04
C THR A 352 7.70 -40.64 14.32
N ARG A 353 6.72 -39.95 14.94
CA ARG A 353 6.00 -40.44 16.14
C ARG A 353 5.07 -41.63 15.87
N ARG A 354 4.62 -41.83 14.62
CA ARG A 354 3.77 -42.97 14.23
C ARG A 354 4.59 -44.26 14.18
N ARG A 355 5.73 -44.25 13.47
CA ARG A 355 6.60 -45.43 13.28
C ARG A 355 7.08 -46.02 14.62
N GLN A 356 7.53 -45.18 15.55
CA GLN A 356 8.00 -45.60 16.88
C GLN A 356 6.93 -46.32 17.74
N ARG A 357 5.64 -46.05 17.52
CA ARG A 357 4.53 -46.67 18.29
C ARG A 357 4.17 -48.07 17.81
N GLU A 358 4.36 -48.35 16.52
CA GLU A 358 4.06 -49.65 15.92
C GLU A 358 5.14 -50.68 16.29
N GLU A 359 6.41 -50.30 16.21
CA GLU A 359 7.55 -51.15 16.56
C GLU A 359 7.53 -51.58 18.04
N LYS A 360 7.26 -50.65 18.97
CA LYS A 360 7.17 -50.92 20.42
C LYS A 360 6.04 -51.90 20.78
N ARG A 361 4.97 -51.99 19.98
CA ARG A 361 3.88 -52.97 20.15
C ARG A 361 4.27 -54.37 19.65
N ARG A 362 5.11 -54.46 18.60
CA ARG A 362 5.61 -55.72 18.03
C ARG A 362 6.52 -56.46 19.01
N LEU A 363 7.53 -55.78 19.55
CA LEU A 363 8.47 -56.37 20.54
C LEU A 363 7.76 -56.93 21.78
N LYS A 364 6.80 -56.19 22.36
CA LYS A 364 6.12 -56.58 23.60
C LYS A 364 5.25 -57.84 23.47
N ARG A 365 4.84 -58.23 22.26
CA ARG A 365 4.13 -59.50 22.00
C ARG A 365 5.06 -60.70 21.96
N LEU A 366 6.27 -60.54 21.41
CA LEU A 366 7.25 -61.63 21.30
C LEU A 366 7.75 -62.08 22.68
N GLU A 367 8.14 -61.13 23.51
CA GLU A 367 8.74 -61.40 24.83
C GLU A 367 7.79 -62.14 25.78
N ARG A 368 6.49 -61.81 25.75
CA ARG A 368 5.46 -62.48 26.56
C ARG A 368 5.31 -63.97 26.24
N LYS A 369 5.57 -64.39 24.99
CA LYS A 369 5.49 -65.80 24.60
C LYS A 369 6.67 -66.59 25.18
N ARG A 370 7.88 -66.05 25.03
CA ARG A 370 9.13 -66.65 25.55
C ARG A 370 9.10 -66.87 27.07
N GLN A 371 8.64 -65.86 27.82
CA GLN A 371 8.56 -65.93 29.29
C GLN A 371 7.54 -66.95 29.84
N HIS A 372 6.59 -67.40 29.03
CA HIS A 372 5.64 -68.44 29.45
C HIS A 372 6.26 -69.84 29.33
N GLU A 373 6.92 -70.10 28.20
CA GLU A 373 7.63 -71.36 27.92
C GLU A 373 8.75 -71.61 28.95
N GLU A 374 9.59 -70.59 29.22
CA GLU A 374 10.71 -70.64 30.16
C GLU A 374 10.29 -71.01 31.60
N LYS A 375 9.18 -70.46 32.09
CA LYS A 375 8.64 -70.76 33.43
C LYS A 375 8.19 -72.22 33.59
N THR A 376 7.61 -72.81 32.54
CA THR A 376 7.15 -74.21 32.60
C THR A 376 8.31 -75.21 32.62
N LEU A 377 9.45 -74.87 32.01
CA LEU A 377 10.66 -75.69 32.03
C LEU A 377 11.34 -75.65 33.40
N ALA A 378 11.51 -74.45 33.98
CA ALA A 378 12.15 -74.27 35.28
C ALA A 378 11.42 -75.02 36.41
N MET A 379 10.08 -75.05 36.39
CA MET A 379 9.29 -75.74 37.42
C MET A 379 9.51 -77.27 37.41
N LYS A 380 9.79 -77.88 36.25
CA LYS A 380 10.08 -79.32 36.16
C LYS A 380 11.45 -79.68 36.74
N ILE A 381 12.46 -78.84 36.52
CA ILE A 381 13.83 -79.06 36.99
C ILE A 381 13.88 -79.09 38.53
N ALA A 382 13.31 -78.07 39.18
CA ALA A 382 13.32 -77.92 40.64
C ALA A 382 12.65 -79.08 41.41
N ILE A 383 11.71 -79.81 40.78
CA ILE A 383 11.03 -80.95 41.40
C ILE A 383 11.96 -82.16 41.53
N GLU A 384 12.79 -82.45 40.52
CA GLU A 384 13.69 -83.61 40.57
C GLU A 384 14.95 -83.36 41.41
N GLU A 385 15.51 -82.14 41.37
CA GLU A 385 16.63 -81.77 42.25
C GLU A 385 16.28 -81.99 43.73
N ARG A 386 15.06 -81.62 44.14
CA ARG A 386 14.59 -81.81 45.51
C ARG A 386 14.48 -83.29 45.91
N LYS A 387 14.13 -84.20 44.99
CA LYS A 387 14.10 -85.64 45.27
C LYS A 387 15.50 -86.21 45.49
N MET A 388 16.45 -85.86 44.63
CA MET A 388 17.85 -86.30 44.78
C MET A 388 18.46 -85.84 46.11
N LEU A 389 18.20 -84.59 46.52
CA LEU A 389 18.77 -84.01 47.74
C LEU A 389 18.28 -84.72 49.02
N ILE A 390 17.02 -85.17 49.05
CA ILE A 390 16.47 -85.94 50.18
C ILE A 390 17.09 -87.34 50.27
N ALA A 391 17.29 -88.01 49.12
CA ALA A 391 17.92 -89.32 49.08
C ALA A 391 19.37 -89.27 49.59
N HIS A 392 20.13 -88.24 49.18
CA HIS A 392 21.52 -88.08 49.61
C HIS A 392 21.66 -87.91 51.13
N ARG A 393 20.83 -87.03 51.74
CA ARG A 393 20.85 -86.80 53.20
C ARG A 393 20.48 -88.03 54.02
N LYS A 394 19.56 -88.88 53.54
CA LYS A 394 19.23 -90.16 54.20
C LYS A 394 20.40 -91.15 54.20
N LEU A 395 21.24 -91.12 53.16
CA LEU A 395 22.41 -91.99 53.07
C LEU A 395 23.52 -91.55 54.05
N GLU A 396 23.71 -90.24 54.21
CA GLU A 396 24.72 -89.69 55.13
C GLU A 396 24.36 -89.91 56.60
N SER A 397 23.09 -89.72 56.99
CA SER A 397 22.67 -89.94 58.37
C SER A 397 22.81 -91.40 58.82
N MET A 398 22.58 -92.37 57.91
CA MET A 398 22.81 -93.79 58.17
C MET A 398 24.28 -94.08 58.49
N ARG A 399 25.21 -93.56 57.68
CA ARG A 399 26.66 -93.75 57.88
C ARG A 399 27.16 -93.11 59.17
N LEU A 400 26.65 -91.93 59.52
CA LEU A 400 27.04 -91.22 60.75
C LEU A 400 26.61 -91.99 62.01
N LEU A 401 25.41 -92.60 62.00
CA LEU A 401 24.91 -93.44 63.08
C LEU A 401 25.73 -94.72 63.26
N GLU A 402 26.12 -95.37 62.15
CA GLU A 402 26.90 -96.61 62.17
C GLU A 402 28.29 -96.42 62.79
N GLU A 403 28.98 -95.34 62.42
CA GLU A 403 30.26 -94.92 63.03
C GLU A 403 30.12 -94.63 64.54
N LEU A 404 29.03 -94.00 64.96
CA LEU A 404 28.75 -93.68 66.36
C LEU A 404 28.51 -94.94 67.20
N PHE A 405 27.74 -95.91 66.70
CA PHE A 405 27.54 -97.20 67.38
C PHE A 405 28.83 -98.01 67.50
N ASN A 406 29.71 -97.95 66.50
CA ASN A 406 31.02 -98.60 66.57
C ASN A 406 31.92 -97.99 67.67
N ARG A 407 31.92 -96.66 67.84
CA ARG A 407 32.69 -96.00 68.90
C ARG A 407 32.17 -96.32 70.31
N VAL A 408 30.85 -96.37 70.49
CA VAL A 408 30.23 -96.78 71.77
C VAL A 408 30.60 -98.23 72.12
N LYS A 409 30.60 -99.15 71.15
CA LYS A 409 31.08 -100.53 71.35
C LYS A 409 32.54 -100.59 71.84
N VAL A 410 33.43 -99.77 71.27
CA VAL A 410 34.84 -99.72 71.66
C VAL A 410 35.02 -99.19 73.08
N GLN A 411 34.27 -98.15 73.49
CA GLN A 411 34.35 -97.63 74.86
C GLN A 411 33.89 -98.65 75.91
N ILE A 412 32.78 -99.35 75.67
CA ILE A 412 32.28 -100.39 76.61
C ILE A 412 33.32 -101.52 76.77
N ALA A 413 33.94 -101.96 75.67
CA ALA A 413 35.01 -102.97 75.73
C ALA A 413 36.24 -102.50 76.52
N GLN A 414 36.60 -101.21 76.42
CA GLN A 414 37.74 -100.64 77.13
C GLN A 414 37.49 -100.52 78.65
N GLU A 415 36.27 -100.21 79.07
CA GLU A 415 35.91 -100.14 80.50
C GLU A 415 35.95 -101.50 81.19
N GLU A 416 35.52 -102.59 80.53
CA GLU A 416 35.67 -103.95 81.07
C GLU A 416 37.14 -104.35 81.23
N LEU A 417 38.00 -103.94 80.29
CA LEU A 417 39.44 -104.23 80.31
C LEU A 417 40.13 -103.49 81.48
N ASN A 418 39.84 -102.20 81.64
CA ASN A 418 40.32 -101.36 82.75
C ASN A 418 39.76 -101.78 84.14
N LYS A 419 38.75 -102.65 84.18
CA LYS A 419 38.25 -103.26 85.42
C LYS A 419 39.08 -104.48 85.81
N LYS A 420 39.36 -105.39 84.86
CA LYS A 420 40.21 -106.57 85.08
C LYS A 420 41.65 -106.21 85.45
N GLU A 421 42.20 -105.13 84.89
CA GLU A 421 43.59 -104.73 85.17
C GLU A 421 43.79 -104.28 86.64
N ARG A 422 42.80 -103.62 87.24
CA ARG A 422 42.85 -103.21 88.66
C ARG A 422 42.74 -104.40 89.61
N GLU A 423 41.90 -105.39 89.32
CA GLU A 423 41.78 -106.63 90.10
C GLU A 423 43.09 -107.43 90.10
N LEU A 424 43.86 -107.39 89.00
CA LEU A 424 45.17 -108.05 88.91
C LEU A 424 46.26 -107.31 89.71
N GLN A 425 46.16 -105.99 89.84
CA GLN A 425 47.15 -105.15 90.52
C GLN A 425 47.09 -105.30 92.06
N GLU A 426 45.88 -105.48 92.62
CA GLU A 426 45.68 -105.73 94.06
C GLU A 426 46.25 -107.10 94.52
N GLN A 427 46.23 -108.12 93.66
CA GLN A 427 46.79 -109.44 94.00
C GLN A 427 48.33 -109.44 94.12
N ARG A 428 49.02 -108.54 93.40
CA ARG A 428 50.49 -108.45 93.43
C ARG A 428 51.08 -107.83 94.70
N LEU A 429 50.29 -107.12 95.50
CA LEU A 429 50.80 -106.35 96.64
C LEU A 429 50.75 -107.11 97.99
N ARG A 430 50.46 -108.42 97.99
CA ARG A 430 50.34 -109.27 99.20
C ARG A 430 51.38 -110.40 99.30
N GLY A 431 52.52 -110.29 98.60
CA GLY A 431 53.53 -111.36 98.46
C GLY A 431 54.96 -110.99 98.89
N MET A 432 55.17 -110.88 100.21
CA MET A 432 56.37 -111.25 101.00
C MET A 432 57.81 -111.07 100.44
N ASP A 433 58.56 -110.20 101.14
CA ASP A 433 59.76 -110.51 101.95
C ASP A 433 61.15 -110.94 101.38
N ILE A 434 62.17 -110.53 102.16
CA ILE A 434 63.55 -111.07 102.34
C ILE A 434 64.67 -110.62 101.36
N GLU A 435 65.35 -109.57 101.81
CA GLU A 435 66.80 -109.45 102.11
C GLU A 435 67.96 -109.77 101.13
N THR A 436 68.99 -108.90 101.27
CA THR A 436 70.45 -109.16 101.33
C THR A 436 71.36 -109.30 100.09
N THR A 437 72.30 -108.34 100.06
CA THR A 437 73.75 -108.44 99.74
C THR A 437 74.28 -108.58 98.30
N ASN A 438 74.99 -107.51 97.90
CA ASN A 438 76.31 -107.47 97.22
C ASN A 438 76.77 -108.67 96.35
N ASN A 439 77.08 -108.40 95.08
CA ASN A 439 78.49 -108.22 94.65
C ASN A 439 78.64 -107.69 93.20
N ASN A 440 79.77 -107.01 92.97
CA ASN A 440 80.32 -106.51 91.70
C ASN A 440 81.31 -107.57 91.11
N PRO A 441 82.02 -107.40 89.95
CA PRO A 441 81.87 -106.51 88.79
C PRO A 441 82.13 -107.19 87.39
N THR A 442 82.17 -106.39 86.30
CA THR A 442 82.71 -106.67 84.93
C THR A 442 81.89 -107.61 83.99
N ASN A 443 81.86 -107.53 82.65
CA ASN A 443 82.53 -106.64 81.67
C ASN A 443 81.76 -106.51 80.30
N ASN A 444 82.07 -105.48 79.49
CA ASN A 444 81.91 -105.35 78.02
C ASN A 444 80.52 -105.29 77.29
N ASN A 445 80.16 -104.07 76.83
CA ASN A 445 79.80 -103.58 75.47
C ASN A 445 79.45 -104.58 74.30
N SER A 446 78.63 -104.29 73.27
CA SER A 446 77.61 -103.25 72.94
C SER A 446 76.90 -103.53 71.58
N THR A 447 75.55 -103.69 71.51
CA THR A 447 74.65 -103.62 70.28
C THR A 447 74.89 -104.60 69.08
N PRO A 448 73.96 -104.82 68.08
CA PRO A 448 72.55 -104.36 67.89
C PRO A 448 71.46 -105.40 67.40
N PHE A 449 70.17 -105.05 67.64
CA PHE A 449 68.84 -105.25 66.96
C PHE A 449 68.37 -106.47 66.06
N MET A 450 67.17 -107.04 66.41
CA MET A 450 66.06 -107.72 65.63
C MET A 450 66.28 -109.01 64.75
N PRO A 451 65.23 -109.81 64.33
CA PRO A 451 63.78 -109.88 64.69
C PRO A 451 63.10 -111.30 64.89
N THR A 452 61.86 -111.28 65.41
CA THR A 452 60.65 -112.19 65.38
C THR A 452 60.60 -113.66 64.86
N GLN A 453 60.01 -114.58 65.68
CA GLN A 453 58.96 -115.59 65.35
C GLN A 453 58.51 -116.40 66.60
N SER A 454 57.23 -116.83 66.73
CA SER A 454 56.74 -117.79 67.78
C SER A 454 55.33 -118.41 67.50
N THR A 455 54.63 -118.97 68.52
CA THR A 455 53.79 -120.21 68.39
C THR A 455 52.47 -120.29 69.22
N THR A 456 51.70 -121.38 69.01
CA THR A 456 50.53 -121.92 69.76
C THR A 456 50.92 -122.56 71.14
N PRO A 457 50.08 -123.25 72.00
CA PRO A 457 48.71 -123.83 71.83
C PRO A 457 47.73 -123.92 73.08
N LYS A 458 46.61 -124.67 72.93
CA LYS A 458 45.77 -125.43 73.93
C LYS A 458 44.56 -124.78 74.68
N GLU A 459 43.78 -125.65 75.33
CA GLU A 459 42.31 -125.66 75.63
C GLU A 459 41.98 -125.60 77.15
N TYR A 460 40.84 -125.00 77.58
CA TYR A 460 40.18 -125.22 78.90
C TYR A 460 38.70 -124.75 78.93
N LYS A 461 37.95 -125.09 80.00
CA LYS A 461 36.47 -124.92 80.19
C LYS A 461 36.13 -124.10 81.50
N PRO A 462 34.85 -123.86 81.87
CA PRO A 462 34.17 -122.55 81.88
C PRO A 462 33.95 -121.90 83.27
N LEU A 463 33.38 -120.67 83.33
CA LEU A 463 32.49 -120.22 84.43
C LEU A 463 31.57 -119.03 84.01
N ASN A 464 30.65 -118.62 84.90
CA ASN A 464 29.35 -117.98 84.61
C ASN A 464 29.14 -116.66 85.40
N THR A 465 28.54 -115.60 84.82
CA THR A 465 27.88 -114.51 85.61
C THR A 465 26.92 -113.56 84.86
N SER A 466 25.71 -113.43 85.41
CA SER A 466 24.74 -112.31 85.42
C SER A 466 24.21 -111.66 84.10
N ASN A 467 22.89 -111.79 83.89
CA ASN A 467 22.15 -111.35 82.68
C ASN A 467 21.43 -109.99 82.76
N ASN A 468 21.29 -109.38 83.94
CA ASN A 468 20.15 -108.45 84.17
C ASN A 468 20.30 -107.02 83.60
N ASN A 469 21.49 -106.59 83.17
CA ASN A 469 21.70 -105.22 82.67
C ASN A 469 21.38 -105.05 81.17
N LYS A 470 21.35 -106.13 80.39
CA LYS A 470 21.24 -106.06 78.93
C LYS A 470 19.80 -105.77 78.49
N ASP A 471 18.86 -106.51 79.07
CA ASP A 471 17.43 -106.43 78.72
C ASP A 471 16.81 -105.07 79.12
N MET A 472 17.28 -104.46 80.22
CA MET A 472 16.83 -103.13 80.66
C MET A 472 17.21 -102.03 79.67
N ILE A 473 18.42 -102.10 79.08
CA ILE A 473 18.89 -101.15 78.05
C ILE A 473 18.07 -101.33 76.76
N GLU A 474 17.78 -102.57 76.39
CA GLU A 474 17.04 -102.90 75.16
C GLU A 474 15.55 -102.49 75.25
N ALA A 475 14.95 -102.55 76.45
CA ALA A 475 13.63 -102.00 76.72
C ALA A 475 13.58 -100.46 76.55
N GLN A 476 14.51 -99.72 77.18
CA GLN A 476 14.58 -98.25 77.06
C GLN A 476 14.82 -97.79 75.61
N LEU A 477 15.61 -98.54 74.84
CA LEU A 477 15.85 -98.28 73.41
C LEU A 477 14.59 -98.47 72.54
N ASN A 478 13.70 -99.42 72.90
CA ASN A 478 12.44 -99.61 72.19
C ASN A 478 11.38 -98.56 72.55
N GLU A 479 11.40 -98.03 73.77
CA GLU A 479 10.50 -96.96 74.19
C GLU A 479 10.85 -95.62 73.50
N LEU A 480 12.13 -95.28 73.45
CA LEU A 480 12.64 -94.14 72.66
C LEU A 480 12.35 -94.27 71.16
N ARG A 481 12.39 -95.49 70.60
CA ARG A 481 12.00 -95.73 69.19
C ARG A 481 10.51 -95.45 68.96
N LYS A 482 9.61 -95.82 69.87
CA LYS A 482 8.18 -95.50 69.76
C LYS A 482 7.94 -93.99 69.79
N GLU A 483 8.53 -93.27 70.74
CA GLU A 483 8.38 -91.82 70.81
C GLU A 483 8.89 -91.09 69.56
N PHE A 484 9.94 -91.60 68.92
CA PHE A 484 10.51 -90.98 67.73
C PHE A 484 9.56 -91.07 66.52
N TYR A 485 9.00 -92.25 66.24
CA TYR A 485 8.05 -92.43 65.15
C TYR A 485 6.74 -91.65 65.36
N GLN A 486 6.29 -91.50 66.60
CA GLN A 486 5.05 -90.79 66.91
C GLN A 486 5.17 -89.27 66.76
N LYS A 487 6.40 -88.72 66.86
CA LYS A 487 6.71 -87.30 66.61
C LYS A 487 6.81 -86.95 65.11
N ASP A 488 7.21 -87.89 64.26
CA ASP A 488 7.23 -87.68 62.80
C ASP A 488 5.81 -87.56 62.21
N GLU A 489 4.86 -88.39 62.65
CA GLU A 489 3.45 -88.24 62.25
C GLU A 489 2.86 -86.87 62.66
N THR A 490 3.27 -86.32 63.80
CA THR A 490 2.77 -85.01 64.26
C THR A 490 3.28 -83.86 63.40
N ILE A 491 4.51 -83.95 62.87
CA ILE A 491 5.09 -82.89 62.02
C ILE A 491 4.41 -82.84 60.65
N ASP A 492 4.16 -83.99 60.02
CA ASP A 492 3.50 -84.06 58.71
C ASP A 492 2.03 -83.59 58.80
N ASP A 493 1.35 -83.87 59.92
CA ASP A 493 -0.02 -83.43 60.18
C ASP A 493 -0.12 -81.92 60.54
N ILE A 494 0.89 -81.36 61.22
CA ILE A 494 1.05 -79.90 61.41
C ILE A 494 1.27 -79.19 60.07
N LEU A 495 2.08 -79.76 59.17
CA LEU A 495 2.32 -79.18 57.85
C LEU A 495 1.07 -79.18 56.97
N ARG A 496 0.28 -80.27 56.98
CA ARG A 496 -1.01 -80.33 56.26
C ARG A 496 -2.03 -79.33 56.80
N LYS A 497 -2.14 -79.17 58.12
CA LYS A 497 -3.07 -78.20 58.72
C LYS A 497 -2.71 -76.75 58.42
N ARG A 498 -1.42 -76.44 58.18
CA ARG A 498 -0.97 -75.09 57.86
C ARG A 498 -1.29 -74.67 56.41
N THR A 499 -1.33 -75.61 55.46
CA THR A 499 -1.80 -75.34 54.09
C THR A 499 -3.30 -75.03 54.05
N THR A 500 -4.15 -75.78 54.74
CA THR A 500 -5.62 -75.61 54.67
C THR A 500 -6.14 -74.32 55.32
N ILE A 501 -5.37 -73.68 56.20
CA ILE A 501 -5.78 -72.46 56.92
C ILE A 501 -5.47 -71.18 56.10
N LEU A 502 -4.52 -71.23 55.16
CA LEU A 502 -4.19 -70.09 54.29
C LEU A 502 -5.23 -69.86 53.17
N ASP A 503 -5.90 -70.93 52.70
CA ASP A 503 -6.92 -70.85 51.64
C ASP A 503 -8.31 -70.35 52.13
N ARG A 504 -8.48 -70.02 53.42
CA ARG A 504 -9.77 -69.61 54.01
C ARG A 504 -9.80 -68.21 54.64
N LYS A 505 -8.77 -67.39 54.43
CA LYS A 505 -8.75 -65.98 54.89
C LYS A 505 -8.53 -64.95 53.77
N VAL A 506 -8.79 -65.34 52.52
CA VAL A 506 -8.93 -64.43 51.37
C VAL A 506 -10.18 -64.80 50.56
N PHE A 507 -11.34 -64.41 51.12
CA PHE A 507 -12.61 -64.20 50.42
C PHE A 507 -13.33 -63.03 51.11
#